data_AF-A0A5E7KQX0-F1
#
_entry.id   AF-A0A5E7KQX0-F1
#
_cell.length_a   1.000
_cell.length_b   1.000
_cell.length_c   1.000
_cell.angle_alpha   90.00
_cell.angle_beta   90.00
_cell.angle_gamma   90.00
#
_symmetry.space_group_name_H-M   'P 1'
#
loop_
_entity.id
_entity.type
_entity.pdbx_description
1 polymer ?
#
loop_
_entity_poly.entity_id
_entity_poly.type
_entity_poly.pdbx_seq_one_letter_code
_entity_poly.pdbx_strand_id
1 'polypeptide(L)'
;MTETRESQRAAFLALAGFAETPLIALPADASTRRYFRLSGAGLLLMDSPPHSEPIGPFVQVARHLHGLGLSAPALLQVDEEAGLALIEDFGHDTYTRLLAAGHPEAELYRLAVDALVALHRAPTTAAIAPYDADRLSGEYALLIDWYIPLLIGKDAALALREPFLKLFAEACSDVAQRREAVVLRDFHVDNLMLLEGRAGIAACGLLDFQDALIGSAAYDLMSLLEDARRDVPETLRVALLAHYLMQRPELNAPRFLEDYRRLAAQRHAKVLGIFVRLAGRDGKHGYLAHLPRTLGLFVRALEAEDFAPLRAWLNAHVPGWRDELPPATLAALRETPYRLVQGSSNGHV
;
A
#
# COMPACT_ATOMS: atom_id res chain seq x y z
N MET A 1 -14.15 12.96 36.21
CA MET A 1 -14.75 13.30 34.90
C MET A 1 -13.92 12.59 33.86
N THR A 2 -14.53 11.75 33.02
CA THR A 2 -13.81 11.09 31.93
C THR A 2 -13.30 12.19 30.99
N GLU A 3 -11.98 12.25 30.75
CA GLU A 3 -11.42 13.18 29.77
C GLU A 3 -12.05 12.92 28.40
N THR A 4 -12.44 13.99 27.71
CA THR A 4 -12.93 13.89 26.33
C THR A 4 -11.72 13.77 25.39
N ARG A 5 -11.91 13.20 24.19
CA ARG A 5 -10.82 13.14 23.20
C ARG A 5 -10.30 14.54 22.85
N GLU A 6 -11.18 15.53 22.85
CA GLU A 6 -10.82 16.94 22.68
C GLU A 6 -9.94 17.47 23.81
N SER A 7 -10.25 17.16 25.07
CA SER A 7 -9.41 17.60 26.20
C SER A 7 -8.03 16.93 26.18
N GLN A 8 -7.95 15.66 25.77
CA GLN A 8 -6.68 14.96 25.58
C GLN A 8 -5.81 15.62 24.50
N ARG A 9 -6.40 15.93 23.33
CA ARG A 9 -5.70 16.68 22.27
C ARG A 9 -5.21 18.03 22.75
N ALA A 10 -6.06 18.79 23.45
CA ALA A 10 -5.71 20.11 23.96
C ALA A 10 -4.57 20.05 24.99
N ALA A 11 -4.62 19.10 25.93
CA ALA A 11 -3.55 18.89 26.91
C ALA A 11 -2.22 18.50 26.24
N PHE A 12 -2.27 17.58 25.29
CA PHE A 12 -1.09 17.16 24.51
C PHE A 12 -0.45 18.32 23.76
N LEU A 13 -1.27 19.14 23.06
CA LEU A 13 -0.78 20.32 22.35
C LEU A 13 -0.26 21.41 23.29
N ALA A 14 -0.87 21.60 24.46
CA ALA A 14 -0.39 22.55 25.45
C ALA A 14 1.01 22.18 25.96
N LEU A 15 1.27 20.89 26.22
CA LEU A 15 2.59 20.39 26.59
C LEU A 15 3.63 20.61 25.48
N ALA A 16 3.20 20.56 24.22
CA ALA A 16 4.04 20.82 23.05
C ALA A 16 4.23 22.32 22.73
N GLY A 17 3.58 23.23 23.47
CA GLY A 17 3.66 24.69 23.25
C GLY A 17 2.67 25.24 22.20
N PHE A 18 1.64 24.48 21.83
CA PHE A 18 0.65 24.82 20.79
C PHE A 18 -0.79 24.95 21.32
N ALA A 19 -0.96 25.34 22.60
CA ALA A 19 -2.27 25.41 23.26
C ALA A 19 -3.32 26.25 22.50
N GLU A 20 -2.90 27.40 21.96
CA GLU A 20 -3.78 28.37 21.28
C GLU A 20 -3.74 28.25 19.75
N THR A 21 -3.08 27.22 19.21
CA THR A 21 -2.93 27.08 17.76
C THR A 21 -4.19 26.47 17.13
N PRO A 22 -4.83 27.14 16.14
CA PRO A 22 -6.03 26.61 15.51
C PRO A 22 -5.77 25.27 14.80
N LEU A 23 -6.66 24.31 15.04
CA LEU A 23 -6.66 23.01 14.37
C LEU A 23 -7.62 23.00 13.18
N ILE A 24 -7.12 22.62 12.02
CA ILE A 24 -7.90 22.43 10.81
C ILE A 24 -7.92 20.94 10.50
N ALA A 25 -9.09 20.30 10.66
CA ALA A 25 -9.23 18.88 10.34
C ALA A 25 -8.98 18.64 8.84
N LEU A 26 -8.10 17.69 8.51
CA LEU A 26 -7.95 17.20 7.16
C LEU A 26 -9.10 16.23 6.82
N PRO A 27 -9.43 16.05 5.52
CA PRO A 27 -10.44 15.07 5.10
C PRO A 27 -10.14 13.69 5.69
N ALA A 28 -11.16 13.04 6.26
CA ALA A 28 -11.03 11.69 6.76
C ALA A 28 -10.98 10.70 5.58
N ASP A 29 -10.09 9.70 5.65
CA ASP A 29 -10.08 8.58 4.70
C ASP A 29 -10.64 7.30 5.35
N ALA A 30 -10.23 6.11 4.91
CA ALA A 30 -10.74 4.81 5.40
C ALA A 30 -10.19 4.44 6.78
N SER A 31 -9.13 5.12 7.21
CA SER A 31 -8.47 4.91 8.49
C SER A 31 -9.28 5.54 9.63
N THR A 32 -9.15 4.96 10.82
CA THR A 32 -9.72 5.53 12.06
C THR A 32 -8.87 6.71 12.57
N ARG A 33 -7.64 6.83 12.06
CA ARG A 33 -6.73 7.92 12.32
C ARG A 33 -7.22 9.21 11.67
N ARG A 34 -7.09 10.30 12.41
CA ARG A 34 -7.45 11.65 11.97
C ARG A 34 -6.21 12.54 12.04
N TYR A 35 -6.11 13.45 11.09
CA TYR A 35 -5.04 14.44 11.05
C TYR A 35 -5.64 15.84 11.16
N PHE A 36 -5.02 16.68 11.97
CA PHE A 36 -5.37 18.08 12.15
C PHE A 36 -4.15 18.93 11.85
N ARG A 37 -4.27 19.83 10.89
CA ARG A 37 -3.22 20.80 10.61
C ARG A 37 -3.23 21.91 11.64
N LEU A 38 -2.06 22.20 12.20
CA LEU A 38 -1.83 23.36 13.04
C LEU A 38 -1.55 24.57 12.15
N SER A 39 -2.47 25.54 12.15
CA SER A 39 -2.40 26.69 11.25
C SER A 39 -1.10 27.48 11.46
N GLY A 40 -0.32 27.64 10.39
CA GLY A 40 0.93 28.41 10.39
C GLY A 40 2.12 27.76 11.11
N ALA A 41 1.97 26.56 11.68
CA ALA A 41 3.04 25.88 12.41
C ALA A 41 3.88 24.93 11.55
N GLY A 42 3.39 24.52 10.36
CA GLY A 42 4.04 23.48 9.55
C GLY A 42 3.99 22.10 10.21
N LEU A 43 2.95 21.84 11.02
CA LEU A 43 2.79 20.63 11.81
C LEU A 43 1.39 20.04 11.66
N LEU A 44 1.30 18.72 11.81
CA LEU A 44 0.06 17.96 11.93
C LEU A 44 -0.03 17.32 13.31
N LEU A 45 -1.19 17.41 13.95
CA LEU A 45 -1.58 16.51 15.01
C LEU A 45 -2.17 15.25 14.39
N MET A 46 -1.51 14.13 14.60
CA MET A 46 -2.02 12.79 14.35
C MET A 46 -2.78 12.30 15.59
N ASP A 47 -4.05 11.93 15.39
CA ASP A 47 -4.95 11.40 16.39
C ASP A 47 -5.39 9.99 15.95
N SER A 48 -4.80 8.96 16.54
CA SER A 48 -5.07 7.55 16.23
C SER A 48 -5.63 6.86 17.47
N PRO A 49 -6.85 6.28 17.44
CA PRO A 49 -7.40 5.62 18.61
C PRO A 49 -6.54 4.40 19.01
N PRO A 50 -5.97 4.34 20.23
CA PRO A 50 -4.95 3.34 20.59
C PRO A 50 -5.39 1.89 20.45
N HIS A 51 -6.67 1.60 20.66
CA HIS A 51 -7.21 0.24 20.64
C HIS A 51 -7.53 -0.28 19.23
N SER A 52 -7.75 0.61 18.26
CA SER A 52 -8.06 0.21 16.87
C SER A 52 -6.85 0.33 15.97
N GLU A 53 -6.02 1.36 16.15
CA GLU A 53 -4.94 1.70 15.23
C GLU A 53 -3.76 2.31 16.02
N PRO A 54 -2.93 1.48 16.67
CA PRO A 54 -1.84 1.95 17.51
C PRO A 54 -0.77 2.69 16.70
N ILE A 55 -0.18 3.73 17.29
CA ILE A 55 0.81 4.59 16.61
C ILE A 55 2.24 4.05 16.66
N GLY A 56 2.50 3.03 17.49
CA GLY A 56 3.82 2.43 17.68
C GLY A 56 4.50 2.02 16.37
N PRO A 57 3.84 1.29 15.45
CA PRO A 57 4.41 0.95 14.14
C PRO A 57 4.80 2.17 13.30
N PHE A 58 3.98 3.22 13.29
CA PHE A 58 4.30 4.47 12.61
C PHE A 58 5.58 5.09 13.19
N VAL A 59 5.66 5.22 14.52
CA VAL A 59 6.81 5.81 15.22
C VAL A 59 8.09 5.01 14.96
N GLN A 60 7.98 3.67 15.02
CA GLN A 60 9.10 2.76 14.79
C GLN A 60 9.66 2.89 13.38
N VAL A 61 8.81 2.84 12.35
CA VAL A 61 9.24 2.92 10.95
C VAL A 61 9.72 4.32 10.61
N ALA A 62 9.08 5.39 11.12
CA ALA A 62 9.53 6.76 10.92
C ALA A 62 10.97 6.97 11.43
N ARG A 63 11.26 6.52 12.66
CA ARG A 63 12.62 6.57 13.24
C ARG A 63 13.63 5.77 12.41
N HIS A 64 13.23 4.59 11.91
CA HIS A 64 14.08 3.80 11.03
C HIS A 64 14.42 4.56 9.75
N LEU A 65 13.42 5.13 9.07
CA LEU A 65 13.60 5.92 7.85
C LEU A 65 14.50 7.14 8.08
N HIS A 66 14.30 7.89 9.16
CA HIS A 66 15.17 9.01 9.52
C HIS A 66 16.62 8.59 9.74
N GLY A 67 16.85 7.45 10.39
CA GLY A 67 18.20 6.89 10.59
C GLY A 67 18.93 6.57 9.29
N LEU A 68 18.21 6.39 8.18
CA LEU A 68 18.75 6.16 6.85
C LEU A 68 18.89 7.45 6.01
N GLY A 69 18.54 8.61 6.58
CA GLY A 69 18.48 9.88 5.84
C GLY A 69 17.28 9.99 4.89
N LEU A 70 16.29 9.08 5.00
CA LEU A 70 15.02 9.14 4.29
C LEU A 70 14.02 10.02 5.05
N SER A 71 13.03 10.53 4.32
CA SER A 71 12.11 11.54 4.83
C SER A 71 10.74 10.96 5.16
N ALA A 72 10.59 10.40 6.35
CA ALA A 72 9.29 10.32 7.03
C ALA A 72 8.95 11.67 7.70
N PRO A 73 7.69 11.97 8.05
CA PRO A 73 7.38 13.14 8.86
C PRO A 73 8.18 13.15 10.16
N ALA A 74 8.88 14.26 10.47
CA ALA A 74 9.61 14.38 11.73
C ALA A 74 8.66 14.21 12.92
N LEU A 75 9.09 13.46 13.93
CA LEU A 75 8.32 13.24 15.16
C LEU A 75 8.75 14.28 16.21
N LEU A 76 7.90 15.28 16.48
CA LEU A 76 8.22 16.32 17.46
C LEU A 76 7.84 15.88 18.88
N GLN A 77 6.65 15.32 19.04
CA GLN A 77 6.16 14.80 20.30
C GLN A 77 5.27 13.59 20.04
N VAL A 78 5.35 12.59 20.90
CA VAL A 78 4.60 11.34 20.76
C VAL A 78 4.10 10.92 22.14
N ASP A 79 2.82 10.57 22.21
CA ASP A 79 2.19 9.88 23.33
C ASP A 79 1.53 8.61 22.77
N GLU A 80 2.25 7.49 22.87
CA GLU A 80 1.81 6.21 22.31
C GLU A 80 0.60 5.64 23.05
N GLU A 81 0.50 5.86 24.36
CA GLU A 81 -0.61 5.39 25.20
C GLU A 81 -1.90 6.15 24.85
N ALA A 82 -1.81 7.47 24.65
CA ALA A 82 -2.94 8.27 24.20
C ALA A 82 -3.19 8.15 22.68
N GLY A 83 -2.23 7.63 21.90
CA GLY A 83 -2.34 7.54 20.45
C GLY A 83 -2.32 8.92 19.77
N LEU A 84 -1.51 9.84 20.31
CA LEU A 84 -1.34 11.19 19.81
C LEU A 84 0.10 11.40 19.37
N ALA A 85 0.30 12.04 18.21
CA ALA A 85 1.62 12.47 17.78
C ALA A 85 1.55 13.84 17.12
N LEU A 86 2.52 14.70 17.42
CA LEU A 86 2.77 15.94 16.71
C LEU A 86 3.89 15.69 15.71
N ILE A 87 3.57 15.81 14.43
CA ILE A 87 4.46 15.45 13.33
C ILE A 87 4.63 16.59 12.35
N GLU A 88 5.71 16.56 11.58
CA GLU A 88 5.95 17.47 10.47
C GLU A 88 4.83 17.43 9.43
N ASP A 89 4.48 18.59 8.89
CA ASP A 89 3.57 18.72 7.76
C ASP A 89 4.35 18.89 6.44
N PHE A 90 4.29 17.87 5.59
CA PHE A 90 4.91 17.90 4.26
C PHE A 90 4.16 18.79 3.25
N GLY A 91 3.03 19.40 3.63
CA GLY A 91 2.30 20.33 2.77
C GLY A 91 1.32 19.62 1.84
N HIS A 92 1.44 19.83 0.53
CA HIS A 92 0.42 19.42 -0.45
C HIS A 92 0.94 18.76 -1.71
N ASP A 93 2.25 18.77 -1.95
CA ASP A 93 2.83 18.39 -3.24
C ASP A 93 3.12 16.89 -3.32
N THR A 94 2.03 16.10 -3.28
CA THR A 94 2.11 14.68 -3.62
C THR A 94 2.54 14.50 -5.07
N TYR A 95 3.19 13.38 -5.38
CA TYR A 95 3.63 13.10 -6.74
C TYR A 95 2.44 13.10 -7.71
N THR A 96 1.28 12.56 -7.31
CA THR A 96 0.05 12.63 -8.10
C THR A 96 -0.32 14.07 -8.48
N ARG A 97 -0.25 15.02 -7.54
CA ARG A 97 -0.58 16.43 -7.82
C ARG A 97 0.46 17.09 -8.72
N LEU A 98 1.74 16.82 -8.48
CA LEU A 98 2.83 17.36 -9.30
C LEU A 98 2.77 16.83 -10.74
N LEU A 99 2.51 15.53 -10.91
CA LEU A 99 2.34 14.91 -12.22
C LEU A 99 1.14 15.50 -12.96
N ALA A 100 0.02 15.74 -12.27
CA ALA A 100 -1.14 16.42 -12.85
C ALA A 100 -0.84 17.89 -13.22
N ALA A 101 0.06 18.55 -12.51
CA ALA A 101 0.53 19.90 -12.79
C ALA A 101 1.63 19.97 -13.87
N GLY A 102 2.04 18.83 -14.44
CA GLY A 102 3.03 18.77 -15.53
C GLY A 102 4.49 18.71 -15.07
N HIS A 103 4.76 18.40 -13.80
CA HIS A 103 6.12 18.14 -13.32
C HIS A 103 6.74 16.95 -14.09
N PRO A 104 8.04 16.98 -14.44
CA PRO A 104 8.68 15.88 -15.17
C PRO A 104 8.52 14.52 -14.48
N GLU A 105 7.79 13.60 -15.12
CA GLU A 105 7.46 12.29 -14.54
C GLU A 105 8.71 11.44 -14.28
N ALA A 106 9.65 11.43 -15.23
CA ALA A 106 10.88 10.66 -15.10
C ALA A 106 11.73 11.12 -13.88
N GLU A 107 11.70 12.41 -13.53
CA GLU A 107 12.47 12.93 -12.40
C GLU A 107 11.88 12.48 -11.06
N LEU A 108 10.56 12.58 -10.89
CA LEU A 108 9.87 12.14 -9.68
C LEU A 108 10.05 10.63 -9.46
N TYR A 109 9.82 9.82 -10.50
CA TYR A 109 10.00 8.38 -10.38
C TYR A 109 11.45 7.98 -10.12
N ARG A 110 12.43 8.66 -10.74
CA ARG A 110 13.86 8.38 -10.47
C ARG A 110 14.21 8.70 -9.02
N LEU A 111 13.71 9.81 -8.48
CA LEU A 111 13.90 10.17 -7.08
C LEU A 111 13.29 9.12 -6.13
N ALA A 112 12.08 8.63 -6.41
CA ALA A 112 11.47 7.54 -5.64
C ALA A 112 12.27 6.24 -5.71
N VAL A 113 12.77 5.87 -6.89
CA VAL A 113 13.63 4.69 -7.07
C VAL A 113 14.96 4.85 -6.32
N ASP A 114 15.57 6.03 -6.33
CA ASP A 114 16.78 6.32 -5.57
C ASP A 114 16.53 6.20 -4.05
N ALA A 115 15.36 6.63 -3.57
CA ALA A 115 14.95 6.44 -2.17
C ALA A 115 14.76 4.94 -1.82
N LEU A 116 14.16 4.15 -2.70
CA LEU A 116 14.06 2.68 -2.53
C LEU A 116 15.44 2.01 -2.53
N VAL A 117 16.36 2.43 -3.40
CA VAL A 117 17.74 1.92 -3.40
C VAL A 117 18.38 2.14 -2.04
N ALA A 118 18.23 3.34 -1.46
CA ALA A 118 18.76 3.66 -0.14
C ALA A 118 18.12 2.81 0.96
N LEU A 119 16.79 2.69 0.96
CA LEU A 119 16.04 1.87 1.92
C LEU A 119 16.47 0.40 1.85
N HIS A 120 16.47 -0.18 0.65
CA HIS A 120 16.69 -1.60 0.45
C HIS A 120 18.16 -2.03 0.55
N ARG A 121 19.11 -1.09 0.63
CA ARG A 121 20.53 -1.37 0.95
C ARG A 121 20.78 -1.38 2.45
N ALA A 122 19.90 -0.77 3.22
CA ALA A 122 20.04 -0.73 4.66
C ALA A 122 19.83 -2.12 5.28
N PRO A 123 20.52 -2.43 6.39
CA PRO A 123 20.26 -3.66 7.13
C PRO A 123 18.83 -3.66 7.67
N THR A 124 18.16 -4.80 7.56
CA THR A 124 16.83 -5.02 8.13
C THR A 124 16.89 -4.97 9.67
N THR A 125 15.76 -4.64 10.29
CA THR A 125 15.61 -4.67 11.76
C THR A 125 14.73 -5.83 12.20
N ALA A 126 15.09 -6.48 13.31
CA ALA A 126 14.26 -7.51 13.94
C ALA A 126 12.95 -6.95 14.54
N ALA A 127 12.85 -5.62 14.62
CA ALA A 127 11.70 -4.94 15.19
C ALA A 127 10.50 -4.85 14.23
N ILE A 128 10.71 -5.10 12.93
CA ILE A 128 9.68 -5.12 11.89
C ILE A 128 9.36 -6.58 11.55
N ALA A 129 8.07 -6.92 11.48
CA ALA A 129 7.61 -8.28 11.25
C ALA A 129 7.93 -8.76 9.81
N PRO A 130 8.10 -10.08 9.61
CA PRO A 130 8.33 -10.64 8.28
C PRO A 130 7.08 -10.53 7.39
N TYR A 131 7.31 -10.35 6.08
CA TYR A 131 6.30 -10.52 5.05
C TYR A 131 6.30 -11.97 4.58
N ASP A 132 5.63 -12.82 5.36
CA ASP A 132 5.65 -14.27 5.21
C ASP A 132 4.46 -14.83 4.41
N ALA A 133 4.41 -16.16 4.32
CA ALA A 133 3.39 -16.88 3.57
C ALA A 133 1.97 -16.59 4.12
N ASP A 134 1.81 -16.47 5.43
CA ASP A 134 0.51 -16.19 6.05
C ASP A 134 0.02 -14.79 5.68
N ARG A 135 0.91 -13.79 5.74
CA ARG A 135 0.60 -12.42 5.32
C ARG A 135 0.28 -12.33 3.83
N LEU A 136 1.06 -12.98 2.96
CA LEU A 136 0.77 -13.00 1.53
C LEU A 136 -0.58 -13.68 1.26
N SER A 137 -0.86 -14.79 1.95
CA SER A 137 -2.08 -15.58 1.79
C SER A 137 -3.35 -14.84 2.16
N GLY A 138 -3.37 -14.18 3.32
CA GLY A 138 -4.51 -13.35 3.72
C GLY A 138 -4.82 -12.25 2.69
N GLU A 139 -3.80 -11.74 2.01
CA GLU A 139 -3.94 -10.65 1.05
C GLU A 139 -4.40 -11.09 -0.33
N TYR A 140 -3.79 -12.11 -0.94
CA TYR A 140 -4.28 -12.61 -2.24
C TYR A 140 -5.63 -13.31 -2.12
N ALA A 141 -6.00 -13.79 -0.93
CA ALA A 141 -7.33 -14.32 -0.64
C ALA A 141 -8.45 -13.30 -0.90
N LEU A 142 -8.15 -11.99 -0.85
CA LEU A 142 -9.13 -10.95 -1.16
C LEU A 142 -9.67 -11.08 -2.59
N LEU A 143 -8.91 -11.65 -3.53
CA LEU A 143 -9.39 -11.90 -4.89
C LEU A 143 -10.54 -12.91 -4.90
N ILE A 144 -10.36 -14.08 -4.27
CA ILE A 144 -11.38 -15.14 -4.25
C ILE A 144 -12.55 -14.79 -3.32
N ASP A 145 -12.29 -13.99 -2.30
CA ASP A 145 -13.30 -13.60 -1.31
C ASP A 145 -14.20 -12.44 -1.79
N TRP A 146 -13.66 -11.51 -2.58
CA TRP A 146 -14.37 -10.28 -2.98
C TRP A 146 -14.57 -10.12 -4.49
N TYR A 147 -13.56 -10.41 -5.32
CA TYR A 147 -13.62 -10.14 -6.75
C TYR A 147 -14.25 -11.28 -7.55
N ILE A 148 -13.73 -12.51 -7.40
CA ILE A 148 -14.22 -13.69 -8.12
C ILE A 148 -15.72 -13.99 -7.91
N PRO A 149 -16.34 -13.76 -6.74
CA PRO A 149 -17.76 -14.01 -6.62
C PRO A 149 -18.64 -13.05 -7.43
N LEU A 150 -18.09 -11.97 -7.99
CA LEU A 150 -18.78 -11.15 -9.00
C LEU A 150 -18.82 -11.79 -10.39
N LEU A 151 -17.97 -12.80 -10.64
CA LEU A 151 -17.89 -13.55 -11.89
C LEU A 151 -18.74 -14.83 -11.83
N ILE A 152 -18.65 -15.56 -10.72
CA ILE A 152 -19.21 -16.93 -10.61
C ILE A 152 -20.22 -17.10 -9.47
N GLY A 153 -20.47 -16.06 -8.69
CA GLY A 153 -21.32 -16.13 -7.50
C GLY A 153 -20.58 -16.60 -6.23
N LYS A 154 -21.17 -16.28 -5.09
CA LYS A 154 -20.60 -16.47 -3.74
C LYS A 154 -20.35 -17.93 -3.37
N ASP A 155 -21.33 -18.79 -3.58
CA ASP A 155 -21.25 -20.19 -3.17
C ASP A 155 -20.19 -20.95 -3.98
N ALA A 156 -20.11 -20.65 -5.29
CA ALA A 156 -19.09 -21.21 -6.16
C ALA A 156 -17.68 -20.74 -5.77
N ALA A 157 -17.50 -19.43 -5.51
CA ALA A 157 -16.21 -18.90 -5.06
C ALA A 157 -15.77 -19.51 -3.72
N LEU A 158 -16.70 -19.70 -2.77
CA LEU A 158 -16.40 -20.34 -1.49
C LEU A 158 -15.92 -21.79 -1.66
N ALA A 159 -16.59 -22.57 -2.51
CA ALA A 159 -16.20 -23.95 -2.80
C ALA A 159 -14.81 -24.06 -3.46
N LEU A 160 -14.38 -23.00 -4.15
CA LEU A 160 -13.11 -22.93 -4.88
C LEU A 160 -11.98 -22.26 -4.08
N ARG A 161 -12.26 -21.77 -2.88
CA ARG A 161 -11.31 -20.99 -2.06
C ARG A 161 -10.04 -21.75 -1.72
N GLU A 162 -10.14 -22.92 -1.11
CA GLU A 162 -8.96 -23.68 -0.68
C GLU A 162 -8.05 -24.11 -1.84
N PRO A 163 -8.56 -24.67 -2.97
CA PRO A 163 -7.74 -24.93 -4.15
C PRO A 163 -7.02 -23.69 -4.69
N PHE A 164 -7.71 -22.55 -4.74
CA PHE A 164 -7.12 -21.28 -5.18
C PHE A 164 -5.96 -20.86 -4.26
N LEU A 165 -6.18 -20.86 -2.94
CA LEU A 165 -5.14 -20.44 -1.98
C LEU A 165 -3.93 -21.35 -2.03
N LYS A 166 -4.13 -22.66 -2.21
CA LYS A 166 -3.04 -23.63 -2.35
C LYS A 166 -2.17 -23.35 -3.58
N LEU A 167 -2.79 -23.21 -4.75
CA LEU A 167 -2.06 -22.95 -6.01
C LEU A 167 -1.29 -21.62 -5.97
N PHE A 168 -1.89 -20.59 -5.35
CA PHE A 168 -1.23 -19.30 -5.18
C PHE A 168 -0.07 -19.39 -4.19
N ALA A 169 -0.25 -20.10 -3.07
CA ALA A 169 0.80 -20.32 -2.08
C ALA A 169 2.00 -21.04 -2.68
N GLU A 170 1.77 -22.06 -3.52
CA GLU A 170 2.83 -22.78 -4.23
C GLU A 170 3.65 -21.83 -5.12
N ALA A 171 2.97 -20.98 -5.92
CA ALA A 171 3.61 -20.00 -6.79
C ALA A 171 4.38 -18.89 -6.03
N CYS A 172 3.96 -18.56 -4.80
CA CYS A 172 4.62 -17.54 -3.96
C CYS A 172 5.55 -18.11 -2.89
N SER A 173 5.71 -19.43 -2.81
CA SER A 173 6.41 -20.11 -1.70
C SER A 173 7.86 -19.64 -1.50
N ASP A 174 8.56 -19.37 -2.59
CA ASP A 174 9.95 -18.90 -2.59
C ASP A 174 10.05 -17.42 -2.19
N VAL A 175 9.16 -16.57 -2.70
CA VAL A 175 9.19 -15.12 -2.37
C VAL A 175 8.72 -14.85 -0.93
N ALA A 176 7.89 -15.72 -0.36
CA ALA A 176 7.46 -15.67 1.03
C ALA A 176 8.61 -15.84 2.06
N GLN A 177 9.73 -16.41 1.64
CA GLN A 177 10.90 -16.64 2.49
C GLN A 177 11.90 -15.47 2.46
N ARG A 178 11.67 -14.44 1.64
CA ARG A 178 12.62 -13.34 1.44
C ARG A 178 12.67 -12.43 2.66
N ARG A 179 13.87 -12.10 3.11
CA ARG A 179 14.16 -11.21 4.25
C ARG A 179 15.25 -10.22 3.86
N GLU A 180 15.07 -9.60 2.69
CA GLU A 180 16.12 -8.86 2.00
C GLU A 180 16.10 -7.37 2.35
N ALA A 181 14.91 -6.81 2.57
CA ALA A 181 14.73 -5.39 2.83
C ALA A 181 13.47 -5.10 3.66
N VAL A 182 13.43 -3.90 4.25
CA VAL A 182 12.16 -3.29 4.67
C VAL A 182 11.38 -2.93 3.42
N VAL A 183 10.13 -3.39 3.33
CA VAL A 183 9.17 -3.02 2.30
C VAL A 183 8.06 -2.19 2.95
N LEU A 184 7.80 -1.01 2.42
CA LEU A 184 6.81 -0.05 2.92
C LEU A 184 5.39 -0.44 2.52
N ARG A 185 5.26 -1.24 1.46
CA ARG A 185 4.04 -1.85 0.92
C ARG A 185 3.05 -0.92 0.23
N ASP A 186 2.96 0.34 0.64
CA ASP A 186 2.12 1.37 0.01
C ASP A 186 2.96 2.46 -0.67
N PHE A 187 4.03 2.01 -1.34
CA PHE A 187 4.93 2.86 -2.11
C PHE A 187 4.37 3.15 -3.52
N HIS A 188 3.63 4.24 -3.66
CA HIS A 188 3.04 4.70 -4.91
C HIS A 188 2.81 6.23 -4.89
N VAL A 189 2.47 6.83 -6.04
CA VAL A 189 2.52 8.30 -6.23
C VAL A 189 1.61 9.14 -5.31
N ASP A 190 0.57 8.54 -4.72
CA ASP A 190 -0.27 9.24 -3.73
C ASP A 190 0.39 9.36 -2.35
N ASN A 191 1.30 8.42 -2.01
CA ASN A 191 2.00 8.35 -0.73
C ASN A 191 3.44 8.87 -0.80
N LEU A 192 3.78 9.54 -1.90
CA LEU A 192 5.09 10.16 -2.12
C LEU A 192 4.92 11.66 -2.28
N MET A 193 5.81 12.44 -1.67
CA MET A 193 5.83 13.90 -1.73
C MET A 193 7.19 14.43 -2.18
N LEU A 194 7.20 15.52 -2.94
CA LEU A 194 8.44 16.24 -3.22
C LEU A 194 8.62 17.30 -2.13
N LEU A 195 9.71 17.19 -1.38
CA LEU A 195 9.98 18.09 -0.25
C LEU A 195 10.96 19.20 -0.67
N GLU A 196 10.44 20.41 -0.82
CA GLU A 196 11.26 21.58 -1.11
C GLU A 196 12.32 21.82 -0.02
N GLY A 197 13.50 22.30 -0.43
CA GLY A 197 14.61 22.57 0.49
C GLY A 197 15.39 21.34 0.97
N ARG A 198 14.98 20.12 0.58
CA ARG A 198 15.76 18.89 0.79
C ARG A 198 16.45 18.46 -0.50
N ALA A 199 17.61 17.80 -0.38
CA ALA A 199 18.41 17.36 -1.51
C ALA A 199 18.57 15.83 -1.54
N GLY A 200 18.82 15.28 -2.73
CA GLY A 200 18.99 13.83 -2.92
C GLY A 200 17.74 13.05 -2.48
N ILE A 201 17.96 11.85 -1.93
CA ILE A 201 16.87 10.97 -1.47
C ILE A 201 15.99 11.61 -0.39
N ALA A 202 16.49 12.60 0.36
CA ALA A 202 15.71 13.29 1.38
C ALA A 202 14.62 14.18 0.76
N ALA A 203 14.71 14.54 -0.53
CA ALA A 203 13.64 15.23 -1.25
C ALA A 203 12.41 14.34 -1.50
N CYS A 204 12.53 13.01 -1.34
CA CYS A 204 11.43 12.07 -1.42
C CYS A 204 10.77 11.91 -0.05
N GLY A 205 9.67 12.61 0.18
CA GLY A 205 8.82 12.43 1.36
C GLY A 205 8.02 11.15 1.26
N LEU A 206 8.04 10.35 2.32
CA LEU A 206 7.41 9.04 2.43
C LEU A 206 6.25 9.12 3.41
N LEU A 207 5.06 8.71 2.97
CA LEU A 207 3.86 8.61 3.79
C LEU A 207 3.37 7.15 3.86
N ASP A 208 2.43 6.89 4.77
CA ASP A 208 1.68 5.63 4.85
C ASP A 208 2.56 4.36 4.97
N PHE A 209 3.65 4.47 5.74
CA PHE A 209 4.66 3.42 5.89
C PHE A 209 4.48 2.54 7.15
N GLN A 210 3.45 2.79 7.96
CA GLN A 210 3.28 2.09 9.25
C GLN A 210 3.04 0.57 9.13
N ASP A 211 2.59 0.11 7.96
CA ASP A 211 2.36 -1.31 7.66
C ASP A 211 3.60 -1.99 7.05
N ALA A 212 4.78 -1.37 7.18
CA ALA A 212 6.02 -1.92 6.64
C ALA A 212 6.33 -3.30 7.22
N LEU A 213 6.92 -4.15 6.39
CA LEU A 213 7.33 -5.52 6.72
C LEU A 213 8.74 -5.80 6.20
N ILE A 214 9.34 -6.93 6.60
CA ILE A 214 10.60 -7.42 6.04
C ILE A 214 10.34 -8.46 4.95
N GLY A 215 10.69 -8.15 3.70
CA GLY A 215 10.35 -8.97 2.52
C GLY A 215 11.39 -8.92 1.41
N SER A 216 10.97 -9.26 0.19
CA SER A 216 11.77 -9.08 -1.04
C SER A 216 11.83 -7.61 -1.42
N ALA A 217 13.02 -7.14 -1.79
CA ALA A 217 13.23 -5.76 -2.23
C ALA A 217 12.51 -5.42 -3.55
N ALA A 218 11.96 -6.42 -4.24
CA ALA A 218 11.19 -6.23 -5.46
C ALA A 218 9.79 -5.62 -5.23
N TYR A 219 9.23 -5.73 -4.00
CA TYR A 219 7.83 -5.39 -3.75
C TYR A 219 7.51 -3.92 -4.02
N ASP A 220 8.24 -2.98 -3.39
CA ASP A 220 7.92 -1.55 -3.49
C ASP A 220 8.26 -0.99 -4.87
N LEU A 221 9.31 -1.52 -5.52
CA LEU A 221 9.61 -1.15 -6.90
C LEU A 221 8.48 -1.57 -7.84
N MET A 222 7.99 -2.81 -7.70
CA MET A 222 6.84 -3.28 -8.46
C MET A 222 5.59 -2.45 -8.17
N SER A 223 5.33 -2.13 -6.90
CA SER A 223 4.20 -1.28 -6.49
C SER A 223 4.22 0.09 -7.19
N LEU A 224 5.40 0.72 -7.28
CA LEU A 224 5.57 2.01 -7.95
C LEU A 224 5.36 1.89 -9.46
N LEU A 225 6.02 0.91 -10.09
CA LEU A 225 6.09 0.80 -11.55
C LEU A 225 4.81 0.19 -12.17
N GLU A 226 4.02 -0.51 -11.38
CA GLU A 226 2.74 -1.10 -11.79
C GLU A 226 1.57 -0.54 -11.00
N ASP A 227 1.62 0.76 -10.67
CA ASP A 227 0.54 1.42 -9.95
C ASP A 227 -0.80 1.26 -10.70
N ALA A 228 -1.82 0.77 -9.98
CA ALA A 228 -3.19 0.63 -10.46
C ALA A 228 -3.85 1.97 -10.80
N ARG A 229 -3.35 3.08 -10.24
CA ARG A 229 -3.95 4.41 -10.36
C ARG A 229 -3.40 5.22 -11.52
N ARG A 230 -2.23 4.85 -12.04
CA ARG A 230 -1.53 5.60 -13.08
C ARG A 230 -0.89 4.69 -14.11
N ASP A 231 -1.03 5.06 -15.38
CA ASP A 231 -0.31 4.39 -16.47
C ASP A 231 1.14 4.88 -16.58
N VAL A 232 2.06 4.07 -16.06
CA VAL A 232 3.51 4.30 -16.21
C VAL A 232 3.93 3.79 -17.59
N PRO A 233 4.47 4.65 -18.48
CA PRO A 233 4.91 4.23 -19.81
C PRO A 233 5.93 3.08 -19.75
N GLU A 234 5.81 2.10 -20.64
CA GLU A 234 6.68 0.91 -20.65
C GLU A 234 8.17 1.26 -20.72
N THR A 235 8.52 2.25 -21.54
CA THR A 235 9.90 2.73 -21.69
C THR A 235 10.46 3.29 -20.38
N LEU A 236 9.64 4.03 -19.63
CA LEU A 236 10.00 4.56 -18.32
C LEU A 236 10.14 3.43 -17.29
N ARG A 237 9.19 2.48 -17.27
CA ARG A 237 9.23 1.30 -16.39
C ARG A 237 10.52 0.50 -16.59
N VAL A 238 10.87 0.18 -17.83
CA VAL A 238 12.11 -0.56 -18.15
C VAL A 238 13.35 0.23 -17.73
N ALA A 239 13.39 1.54 -18.00
CA ALA A 239 14.52 2.39 -17.62
C ALA A 239 14.71 2.46 -16.10
N LEU A 240 13.63 2.61 -15.33
CA LEU A 240 13.67 2.68 -13.87
C LEU A 240 14.04 1.33 -13.22
N LEU A 241 13.53 0.23 -13.76
CA LEU A 241 13.91 -1.12 -13.32
C LEU A 241 15.40 -1.38 -13.58
N ALA A 242 15.91 -1.01 -14.76
CA ALA A 242 17.34 -1.10 -15.07
C ALA A 242 18.17 -0.19 -14.16
N HIS A 243 17.73 1.04 -13.92
CA HIS A 243 18.38 1.98 -13.00
C HIS A 243 18.49 1.40 -11.58
N TYR A 244 17.41 0.83 -11.05
CA TYR A 244 17.42 0.17 -9.74
C TYR A 244 18.45 -0.97 -9.68
N LEU A 245 18.46 -1.85 -10.69
CA LEU A 245 19.39 -2.99 -10.74
C LEU A 245 20.86 -2.55 -10.92
N MET A 246 21.13 -1.52 -11.72
CA MET A 246 22.47 -0.93 -11.86
C MET A 246 22.97 -0.34 -10.55
N GLN A 247 22.07 0.26 -9.78
CA GLN A 247 22.35 0.76 -8.43
C GLN A 247 22.37 -0.35 -7.38
N ARG A 248 22.09 -1.61 -7.73
CA ARG A 248 22.07 -2.75 -6.81
C ARG A 248 22.81 -3.96 -7.42
N PRO A 249 24.09 -3.82 -7.81
CA PRO A 249 24.83 -4.85 -8.53
C PRO A 249 25.05 -6.13 -7.73
N GLU A 250 24.84 -6.10 -6.41
CA GLU A 250 24.87 -7.28 -5.54
C GLU A 250 23.66 -8.21 -5.72
N LEU A 251 22.58 -7.74 -6.36
CA LEU A 251 21.38 -8.53 -6.58
C LEU A 251 21.57 -9.50 -7.75
N ASN A 252 21.05 -10.72 -7.60
CA ASN A 252 20.84 -11.62 -8.73
C ASN A 252 19.65 -11.11 -9.55
N ALA A 253 19.92 -10.44 -10.68
CA ALA A 253 18.88 -9.83 -11.49
C ALA A 253 17.80 -10.81 -12.00
N PRO A 254 18.12 -12.02 -12.52
CA PRO A 254 17.10 -13.02 -12.85
C PRO A 254 16.15 -13.35 -11.69
N ARG A 255 16.70 -13.64 -10.51
CA ARG A 255 15.93 -13.93 -9.28
C ARG A 255 15.09 -12.73 -8.82
N PHE A 256 15.63 -11.52 -8.91
CA PHE A 256 14.88 -10.30 -8.60
C PHE A 256 13.67 -10.12 -9.53
N LEU A 257 13.84 -10.41 -10.82
CA LEU A 257 12.75 -10.33 -11.80
C LEU A 257 11.70 -11.43 -11.60
N GLU A 258 12.09 -12.61 -11.13
CA GLU A 258 11.15 -13.66 -10.71
C GLU A 258 10.31 -13.21 -9.51
N ASP A 259 10.96 -12.70 -8.46
CA ASP A 259 10.28 -12.14 -7.28
C ASP A 259 9.33 -11.01 -7.67
N TYR A 260 9.79 -10.09 -8.53
CA TYR A 260 8.99 -8.98 -9.06
C TYR A 260 7.69 -9.50 -9.69
N ARG A 261 7.76 -10.52 -10.55
CA ARG A 261 6.57 -11.09 -11.23
C ARG A 261 5.63 -11.79 -10.25
N ARG A 262 6.16 -12.55 -9.30
CA ARG A 262 5.36 -13.24 -8.26
C ARG A 262 4.62 -12.24 -7.38
N LEU A 263 5.30 -11.18 -6.97
CA LEU A 263 4.71 -10.12 -6.15
C LEU A 263 3.75 -9.24 -6.95
N ALA A 264 3.96 -9.04 -8.25
CA ALA A 264 2.98 -8.38 -9.11
C ALA A 264 1.66 -9.15 -9.10
N ALA A 265 1.68 -10.46 -9.33
CA ALA A 265 0.47 -11.27 -9.28
C ALA A 265 -0.22 -11.20 -7.91
N GLN A 266 0.57 -11.32 -6.83
CA GLN A 266 0.04 -11.23 -5.45
C GLN A 266 -0.59 -9.88 -5.15
N ARG A 267 0.10 -8.77 -5.45
CA ARG A 267 -0.38 -7.41 -5.18
C ARG A 267 -1.61 -7.09 -6.00
N HIS A 268 -1.62 -7.42 -7.29
CA HIS A 268 -2.77 -7.12 -8.14
C HIS A 268 -4.00 -7.95 -7.75
N ALA A 269 -3.81 -9.22 -7.33
CA ALA A 269 -4.88 -10.02 -6.74
C ALA A 269 -5.47 -9.36 -5.47
N LYS A 270 -4.60 -8.94 -4.55
CA LYS A 270 -4.98 -8.19 -3.35
C LYS A 270 -5.76 -6.92 -3.70
N VAL A 271 -5.24 -6.09 -4.62
CA VAL A 271 -5.81 -4.79 -4.98
C VAL A 271 -7.18 -4.94 -5.66
N LEU A 272 -7.36 -5.91 -6.56
CA LEU A 272 -8.66 -6.23 -7.16
C LEU A 272 -9.72 -6.51 -6.07
N GLY A 273 -9.37 -7.34 -5.10
CA GLY A 273 -10.25 -7.63 -3.96
C GLY A 273 -10.50 -6.41 -3.08
N ILE A 274 -9.47 -5.61 -2.77
CA ILE A 274 -9.59 -4.38 -1.97
C ILE A 274 -10.53 -3.37 -2.63
N PHE A 275 -10.40 -3.10 -3.93
CA PHE A 275 -11.24 -2.12 -4.61
C PHE A 275 -12.70 -2.53 -4.63
N VAL A 276 -13.00 -3.82 -4.84
CA VAL A 276 -14.37 -4.34 -4.72
C VAL A 276 -14.88 -4.23 -3.28
N ARG A 277 -14.05 -4.57 -2.28
CA ARG A 277 -14.40 -4.42 -0.86
C ARG A 277 -14.73 -2.97 -0.50
N LEU A 278 -13.87 -2.03 -0.86
CA LEU A 278 -14.04 -0.61 -0.58
C LEU A 278 -15.31 -0.06 -1.24
N ALA A 279 -15.62 -0.47 -2.46
CA ALA A 279 -16.85 -0.08 -3.13
C ALA A 279 -18.08 -0.70 -2.44
N GLY A 280 -18.08 -2.03 -2.30
CA GLY A 280 -19.25 -2.79 -1.87
C GLY A 280 -19.59 -2.69 -0.38
N ARG A 281 -18.58 -2.60 0.50
CA ARG A 281 -18.76 -2.51 1.96
C ARG A 281 -18.74 -1.06 2.43
N ASP A 282 -17.82 -0.26 1.90
CA ASP A 282 -17.47 1.05 2.44
C ASP A 282 -18.02 2.23 1.60
N GLY A 283 -18.73 1.95 0.50
CA GLY A 283 -19.35 2.95 -0.37
C GLY A 283 -18.34 3.78 -1.19
N LYS A 284 -17.06 3.39 -1.21
CA LYS A 284 -15.99 4.12 -1.90
C LYS A 284 -15.92 3.74 -3.38
N HIS A 285 -16.96 4.09 -4.13
CA HIS A 285 -17.14 3.66 -5.52
C HIS A 285 -16.09 4.22 -6.49
N GLY A 286 -15.35 5.26 -6.13
CA GLY A 286 -14.28 5.84 -6.96
C GLY A 286 -13.20 4.83 -7.34
N TYR A 287 -12.90 3.87 -6.45
CA TYR A 287 -11.89 2.83 -6.70
C TYR A 287 -12.26 1.86 -7.83
N LEU A 288 -13.54 1.75 -8.20
CA LEU A 288 -13.98 0.89 -9.31
C LEU A 288 -13.37 1.33 -10.65
N ALA A 289 -13.02 2.61 -10.80
CA ALA A 289 -12.38 3.13 -12.01
C ALA A 289 -10.99 2.53 -12.28
N HIS A 290 -10.32 1.98 -11.25
CA HIS A 290 -8.99 1.39 -11.37
C HIS A 290 -9.01 -0.11 -11.66
N LEU A 291 -10.19 -0.77 -11.62
CA LEU A 291 -10.30 -2.21 -11.85
C LEU A 291 -9.81 -2.65 -13.23
N PRO A 292 -10.15 -1.98 -14.36
CA PRO A 292 -9.67 -2.41 -15.68
C PRO A 292 -8.15 -2.50 -15.79
N ARG A 293 -7.45 -1.45 -15.31
CA ARG A 293 -5.99 -1.43 -15.28
C ARG A 293 -5.44 -2.51 -14.36
N THR A 294 -5.94 -2.61 -13.13
CA THR A 294 -5.47 -3.61 -12.16
C THR A 294 -5.65 -5.04 -12.70
N LEU A 295 -6.76 -5.30 -13.39
CA LEU A 295 -7.02 -6.59 -14.04
C LEU A 295 -6.01 -6.87 -15.15
N GLY A 296 -5.74 -5.91 -16.03
CA GLY A 296 -4.74 -6.08 -17.08
C GLY A 296 -3.33 -6.38 -16.52
N LEU A 297 -2.97 -5.72 -15.42
CA LEU A 297 -1.71 -5.98 -14.71
C LEU A 297 -1.69 -7.37 -14.06
N PHE A 298 -2.78 -7.79 -13.43
CA PHE A 298 -2.94 -9.14 -12.86
C PHE A 298 -2.81 -10.24 -13.92
N VAL A 299 -3.56 -10.11 -15.03
CA VAL A 299 -3.50 -11.06 -16.16
C VAL A 299 -2.07 -11.16 -16.70
N ARG A 300 -1.41 -10.01 -16.94
CA ARG A 300 -0.02 -9.98 -17.39
C ARG A 300 0.93 -10.68 -16.41
N ALA A 301 0.78 -10.45 -15.11
CA ALA A 301 1.62 -11.07 -14.09
C ALA A 301 1.45 -12.60 -14.07
N LEU A 302 0.23 -13.10 -14.29
CA LEU A 302 -0.06 -14.52 -14.35
C LEU A 302 0.49 -15.22 -15.60
N GLU A 303 0.94 -14.51 -16.65
CA GLU A 303 1.55 -15.14 -17.83
C GLU A 303 2.92 -15.79 -17.55
N ALA A 304 3.53 -15.52 -16.39
CA ALA A 304 4.75 -16.21 -15.97
C ALA A 304 4.52 -17.72 -15.77
N GLU A 305 5.54 -18.54 -16.06
CA GLU A 305 5.42 -20.01 -16.03
C GLU A 305 5.09 -20.56 -14.64
N ASP A 306 5.59 -19.91 -13.58
CA ASP A 306 5.28 -20.27 -12.18
C ASP A 306 3.78 -20.24 -11.86
N PHE A 307 2.99 -19.45 -12.62
CA PHE A 307 1.55 -19.35 -12.48
C PHE A 307 0.78 -20.24 -13.45
N ALA A 308 1.44 -21.07 -14.26
CA ALA A 308 0.75 -21.95 -15.22
C ALA A 308 -0.30 -22.85 -14.56
N PRO A 309 -0.05 -23.49 -13.39
CA PRO A 309 -1.07 -24.26 -12.69
C PRO A 309 -2.28 -23.39 -12.27
N LEU A 310 -2.03 -22.20 -11.73
CA LEU A 310 -3.09 -21.27 -11.32
C LEU A 310 -3.90 -20.76 -12.53
N ARG A 311 -3.23 -20.40 -13.64
CA ARG A 311 -3.90 -19.99 -14.89
C ARG A 311 -4.79 -21.11 -15.42
N ALA A 312 -4.28 -22.33 -15.48
CA ALA A 312 -5.06 -23.48 -15.94
C ALA A 312 -6.29 -23.72 -15.06
N TRP A 313 -6.12 -23.59 -13.74
CA TRP A 313 -7.24 -23.69 -12.80
C TRP A 313 -8.27 -22.57 -12.97
N LEU A 314 -7.83 -21.31 -13.13
CA LEU A 314 -8.73 -20.17 -13.38
C LEU A 314 -9.49 -20.33 -14.70
N ASN A 315 -8.83 -20.79 -15.76
CA ASN A 315 -9.48 -21.09 -17.04
C ASN A 315 -10.61 -22.13 -16.91
N ALA A 316 -10.43 -23.12 -16.05
CA ALA A 316 -11.40 -24.20 -15.88
C ALA A 316 -12.57 -23.83 -14.98
N HIS A 317 -12.37 -22.95 -13.99
CA HIS A 317 -13.36 -22.74 -12.91
C HIS A 317 -13.91 -21.31 -12.82
N VAL A 318 -13.25 -20.32 -13.43
CA VAL A 318 -13.62 -18.91 -13.33
C VAL A 318 -13.79 -18.31 -14.73
N PRO A 319 -14.91 -18.61 -15.43
CA PRO A 319 -15.16 -18.02 -16.75
C PRO A 319 -15.14 -16.49 -16.68
N GLY A 320 -14.48 -15.88 -17.66
CA GLY A 320 -14.34 -14.42 -17.74
C GLY A 320 -13.34 -13.80 -16.76
N TRP A 321 -12.46 -14.59 -16.11
CA TRP A 321 -11.46 -14.03 -15.18
C TRP A 321 -10.47 -13.04 -15.81
N ARG A 322 -10.35 -13.02 -17.14
CA ARG A 322 -9.55 -12.04 -17.90
C ARG A 322 -10.34 -10.84 -18.38
N ASP A 323 -11.66 -10.90 -18.30
CA ASP A 323 -12.55 -9.90 -18.88
C ASP A 323 -12.90 -8.84 -17.85
N GLU A 324 -13.05 -7.59 -18.29
CA GLU A 324 -13.55 -6.53 -17.42
C GLU A 324 -14.94 -6.87 -16.88
N LEU A 325 -15.20 -6.47 -15.62
CA LEU A 325 -16.52 -6.66 -15.04
C LEU A 325 -17.59 -5.94 -15.88
N PRO A 326 -18.73 -6.60 -16.19
CA PRO A 326 -19.78 -5.98 -16.97
C PRO A 326 -20.28 -4.68 -16.32
N PRO A 327 -20.67 -3.65 -17.11
CA PRO A 327 -21.21 -2.41 -16.57
C PRO A 327 -22.38 -2.60 -15.60
N ALA A 328 -23.22 -3.62 -15.82
CA ALA A 328 -24.32 -3.97 -14.92
C ALA A 328 -23.83 -4.44 -13.55
N THR A 329 -22.74 -5.21 -13.50
CA THR A 329 -22.11 -5.65 -12.23
C THR A 329 -21.53 -4.45 -11.48
N LEU A 330 -20.87 -3.54 -12.19
CA LEU A 330 -20.35 -2.29 -11.59
C LEU A 330 -21.48 -1.38 -11.09
N ALA A 331 -22.62 -1.32 -11.78
CA ALA A 331 -23.79 -0.59 -11.34
C ALA A 331 -24.38 -1.21 -10.06
N ALA A 332 -24.55 -2.54 -10.03
CA ALA A 332 -25.06 -3.25 -8.85
C ALA A 332 -24.20 -3.01 -7.60
N LEU A 333 -22.87 -3.00 -7.74
CA LEU A 333 -21.93 -2.68 -6.66
C LEU A 333 -22.11 -1.27 -6.08
N ARG A 334 -22.61 -0.31 -6.88
CA ARG A 334 -22.85 1.07 -6.42
C ARG A 334 -24.18 1.22 -5.68
N GLU A 335 -25.14 0.35 -5.97
CA GLU A 335 -26.51 0.45 -5.46
C GLU A 335 -26.75 -0.44 -4.24
N THR A 336 -26.10 -1.59 -4.18
CA THR A 336 -26.35 -2.60 -3.14
C THR A 336 -25.09 -2.92 -2.36
N PRO A 337 -25.12 -2.85 -1.01
CA PRO A 337 -24.01 -3.29 -0.19
C PRO A 337 -23.61 -4.74 -0.50
N TYR A 338 -22.37 -4.92 -0.93
CA TYR A 338 -21.80 -6.21 -1.23
C TYR A 338 -20.95 -6.67 -0.04
N ARG A 339 -21.37 -7.76 0.60
CA ARG A 339 -20.69 -8.35 1.77
C ARG A 339 -20.04 -9.68 1.42
N LEU A 340 -19.04 -10.07 2.19
CA LEU A 340 -18.39 -11.39 2.10
C LEU A 340 -19.36 -12.56 2.18
N VAL A 341 -18.89 -13.69 1.69
CA VAL A 341 -19.47 -14.99 1.98
C VAL A 341 -19.21 -15.35 3.46
N GLN A 342 -20.22 -15.85 4.17
CA GLN A 342 -20.04 -16.35 5.53
C GLN A 342 -18.97 -17.46 5.53
N GLY A 343 -17.95 -17.35 6.39
CA GLY A 343 -16.83 -18.30 6.48
C GLY A 343 -15.48 -17.78 5.97
N SER A 344 -15.41 -16.62 5.31
CA SER A 344 -14.13 -15.95 5.03
C SER A 344 -13.61 -15.23 6.29
N SER A 345 -12.37 -15.53 6.69
CA SER A 345 -11.66 -14.86 7.79
C SER A 345 -11.29 -13.40 7.50
N ASN A 346 -11.45 -12.93 6.25
CA ASN A 346 -11.09 -11.59 5.82
C ASN A 346 -12.19 -10.53 6.05
N GLY A 347 -13.19 -10.87 6.87
CA GLY A 347 -14.34 -10.03 7.21
C GLY A 347 -14.13 -9.02 8.34
N HIS A 348 -12.92 -8.92 8.87
CA HIS A 348 -12.59 -7.98 9.95
C HIS A 348 -11.46 -7.03 9.54
N VAL A 349 -11.82 -5.76 9.37
CA VAL A 349 -11.26 -4.64 10.16
C VAL A 349 -12.46 -3.85 10.65
#